data_AF-A0A7X6SCZ8-F1
#
_entry.id   AF-A0A7X6SCZ8-F1
#
_cell.length_a   1.000
_cell.length_b   1.000
_cell.length_c   1.000
_cell.angle_alpha   90.00
_cell.angle_beta   90.00
_cell.angle_gamma   90.00
#
_symmetry.space_group_name_H-M   'P 1'
#
loop_
_entity.id
_entity.type
_entity.pdbx_description
1 polymer ?
#
loop_
_entity_poly.entity_id
_entity_poly.type
_entity_poly.pdbx_seq_one_letter_code
_entity_poly.pdbx_strand_id
1 'polypeptide(L)'
;MKKTINAAQRIVSTVVFSFFILMCTPLQETPKTTPQIKTIKVFDVTETTASCSAEVISDRGYEVTARGVCWSTKRNPTVLDLKTEDGTGIGTFTSVLTGLIPNTNYYVRAYATSDQGIAYGAQKTFTTKKEILPTVVTSIKLDKSSLKLLPSESDWLIPSIEPEDAENKTIIWSSSKTSIASVSENGKVTAGNTFGTATITATTECGGHKATCTVKVVEVDEFVKPNYSLQVYSLMNGYVKGLWELTLSNHSTQSIEMVSFTTISGDRSSTYYSADLSENIGELGAGYYMSIKLNSTVIPFYKPIFQWRFTWRNKEYLIEFQPFS
;
A
#
# COMPACT_ATOMS: atom_id res chain seq x y z
N MET A 1 -124.31 -54.31 -0.98
CA MET A 1 -124.99 -54.88 -2.17
C MET A 1 -123.92 -55.21 -3.20
N LYS A 2 -123.86 -56.47 -3.67
CA LYS A 2 -123.37 -56.97 -4.99
C LYS A 2 -122.09 -56.28 -5.56
N LYS A 3 -121.04 -56.97 -5.98
CA LYS A 3 -120.96 -58.25 -6.70
C LYS A 3 -119.47 -58.57 -6.95
N THR A 4 -119.15 -59.84 -6.86
CA THR A 4 -118.01 -60.52 -7.48
C THR A 4 -118.02 -60.36 -9.01
N ILE A 5 -116.85 -60.44 -9.67
CA ILE A 5 -116.50 -61.08 -10.97
C ILE A 5 -115.15 -60.46 -11.45
N ASN A 6 -114.02 -61.16 -11.38
CA ASN A 6 -113.46 -62.17 -12.30
C ASN A 6 -112.99 -61.66 -13.68
N ALA A 7 -111.73 -61.98 -14.00
CA ALA A 7 -111.13 -62.38 -15.29
C ALA A 7 -109.84 -61.59 -15.59
N ALA A 8 -108.65 -62.16 -15.37
CA ALA A 8 -107.94 -63.17 -16.19
C ALA A 8 -106.98 -62.54 -17.23
N GLN A 9 -105.70 -62.53 -16.84
CA GLN A 9 -104.43 -62.71 -17.60
C GLN A 9 -104.30 -62.28 -19.07
N ARG A 10 -103.25 -61.49 -19.33
CA ARG A 10 -102.32 -61.65 -20.48
C ARG A 10 -100.95 -60.96 -20.22
N ILE A 11 -99.96 -61.81 -19.88
CA ILE A 11 -98.54 -61.88 -20.31
C ILE A 11 -97.71 -60.57 -20.50
N VAL A 12 -96.74 -60.43 -19.58
CA VAL A 12 -95.30 -60.06 -19.70
C VAL A 12 -94.91 -58.78 -20.45
N SER A 13 -94.43 -57.78 -19.70
CA SER A 13 -93.16 -57.08 -19.98
C SER A 13 -92.75 -56.16 -18.81
N THR A 14 -91.53 -56.37 -18.32
CA THR A 14 -90.58 -55.36 -17.78
C THR A 14 -91.05 -54.34 -16.75
N VAL A 15 -90.47 -54.39 -15.55
CA VAL A 15 -89.68 -53.33 -14.87
C VAL A 15 -89.42 -53.85 -13.45
N VAL A 16 -88.22 -54.40 -13.22
CA VAL A 16 -87.70 -54.56 -11.86
C VAL A 16 -87.17 -53.19 -11.47
N PHE A 17 -87.88 -52.51 -10.58
CA PHE A 17 -87.45 -51.27 -9.96
C PHE A 17 -86.29 -51.62 -9.01
N SER A 18 -85.08 -51.72 -9.56
CA SER A 18 -83.86 -51.82 -8.77
C SER A 18 -83.68 -50.46 -8.08
N PHE A 19 -84.04 -50.42 -6.80
CA PHE A 19 -83.75 -49.32 -5.91
C PHE A 19 -82.22 -49.27 -5.75
N PHE A 20 -81.54 -48.63 -6.69
CA PHE A 20 -80.15 -48.26 -6.53
C PHE A 20 -80.15 -47.18 -5.46
N ILE A 21 -79.95 -47.60 -4.20
CA ILE A 21 -79.51 -46.70 -3.15
C ILE A 21 -78.20 -46.14 -3.68
N LEU A 22 -78.25 -44.93 -4.22
CA LEU A 22 -77.09 -44.10 -4.46
C LEU A 22 -76.47 -43.90 -3.07
N MET A 23 -75.59 -44.82 -2.67
CA MET A 23 -74.65 -44.60 -1.59
C MET A 23 -73.90 -43.35 -2.01
N CYS A 24 -74.33 -42.20 -1.49
CA CYS A 24 -73.54 -41.00 -1.50
C CYS A 24 -72.31 -41.36 -0.66
N THR A 25 -71.28 -41.87 -1.33
CA THR A 25 -69.95 -41.93 -0.75
C THR A 25 -69.65 -40.49 -0.31
N PRO A 26 -69.39 -40.24 0.98
CA PRO A 26 -68.91 -38.92 1.38
C PRO A 26 -67.69 -38.63 0.51
N LEU A 27 -67.67 -37.45 -0.14
CA LEU A 27 -66.49 -36.99 -0.86
C LEU A 27 -65.31 -37.12 0.10
N GLN A 28 -64.39 -38.02 -0.21
CA GLN A 28 -63.19 -38.19 0.56
C GLN A 28 -62.40 -36.89 0.41
N GLU A 29 -62.37 -36.05 1.45
CA GLU A 29 -61.56 -34.84 1.47
C GLU A 29 -60.11 -35.25 1.20
N THR A 30 -59.59 -34.88 0.02
CA THR A 30 -58.18 -35.09 -0.29
C THR A 30 -57.37 -34.33 0.75
N PRO A 31 -56.33 -34.94 1.34
CA PRO A 31 -55.55 -34.28 2.38
C PRO A 31 -55.00 -32.95 1.84
N LYS A 32 -55.38 -31.86 2.52
CA LYS A 32 -54.88 -30.51 2.27
C LYS A 32 -53.36 -30.51 2.31
N THR A 33 -52.71 -30.36 1.16
CA THR A 33 -51.25 -30.39 1.05
C THR A 33 -50.73 -29.10 0.44
N THR A 34 -49.69 -28.53 1.07
CA THR A 34 -48.97 -27.37 0.54
C THR A 34 -48.08 -27.79 -0.65
N PRO A 35 -47.63 -26.84 -1.48
CA PRO A 35 -46.71 -27.12 -2.58
C PRO A 35 -45.40 -27.80 -2.14
N GLN A 36 -44.69 -28.40 -3.07
CA GLN A 36 -43.35 -28.93 -2.84
C GLN A 36 -42.32 -28.02 -3.50
N ILE A 37 -41.40 -27.46 -2.71
CA ILE A 37 -40.40 -26.51 -3.18
C ILE A 37 -39.00 -26.87 -2.66
N LYS A 38 -37.98 -26.57 -3.47
CA LYS A 38 -36.57 -26.81 -3.17
C LYS A 38 -35.76 -25.53 -3.30
N THR A 39 -34.96 -25.24 -2.28
CA THR A 39 -33.89 -24.23 -2.35
C THR A 39 -32.63 -24.89 -2.88
N ILE A 40 -32.13 -24.43 -4.02
CA ILE A 40 -31.06 -25.12 -4.75
C ILE A 40 -29.70 -24.61 -4.27
N LYS A 41 -29.32 -23.39 -4.65
CA LYS A 41 -28.00 -22.81 -4.33
C LYS A 41 -28.06 -21.29 -4.20
N VAL A 42 -27.15 -20.75 -3.40
CA VAL A 42 -26.82 -19.33 -3.35
C VAL A 42 -25.53 -19.11 -4.12
N PHE A 43 -25.46 -18.04 -4.92
CA PHE A 43 -24.32 -17.69 -5.77
C PHE A 43 -24.27 -16.17 -5.98
N ASP A 44 -23.25 -15.67 -6.69
CA ASP A 44 -23.03 -14.24 -6.96
C ASP A 44 -23.13 -13.35 -5.71
N VAL A 45 -22.53 -13.82 -4.60
CA VAL A 45 -22.54 -13.10 -3.33
C VAL A 45 -21.58 -11.91 -3.41
N THR A 46 -22.12 -10.71 -3.21
CA THR A 46 -21.38 -9.45 -3.05
C THR A 46 -21.44 -9.00 -1.60
N GLU A 47 -21.04 -7.75 -1.33
CA GLU A 47 -21.14 -7.11 -0.03
C GLU A 47 -22.61 -6.82 0.35
N THR A 48 -23.46 -6.53 -0.66
CA THR A 48 -24.84 -6.04 -0.44
C THR A 48 -25.92 -6.83 -1.18
N THR A 49 -25.53 -7.80 -2.01
CA THR A 49 -26.44 -8.63 -2.81
C THR A 49 -26.02 -10.10 -2.85
N ALA A 50 -26.97 -10.98 -3.19
CA ALA A 50 -26.71 -12.38 -3.50
C ALA A 50 -27.81 -12.92 -4.42
N SER A 51 -27.54 -13.98 -5.18
CA SER A 51 -28.53 -14.67 -6.01
C SER A 51 -28.87 -16.03 -5.41
N CYS A 52 -30.14 -16.41 -5.43
CA CYS A 52 -30.59 -17.73 -4.98
C CYS A 52 -31.43 -18.41 -6.05
N SER A 53 -31.05 -19.61 -6.47
CA SER A 53 -31.88 -20.43 -7.36
C SER A 53 -32.76 -21.39 -6.57
N ALA A 54 -34.00 -21.57 -7.04
CA ALA A 54 -35.00 -22.40 -6.42
C ALA A 54 -35.92 -23.03 -7.46
N GLU A 55 -36.68 -24.04 -7.03
CA GLU A 55 -37.60 -24.77 -7.89
C GLU A 55 -38.86 -25.16 -7.12
N VAL A 56 -40.02 -24.80 -7.67
CA VAL A 56 -41.30 -25.37 -7.27
C VAL A 56 -41.49 -26.67 -8.04
N ILE A 57 -41.34 -27.80 -7.36
CA ILE A 57 -41.34 -29.16 -7.93
C ILE A 57 -42.75 -29.62 -8.28
N SER A 58 -43.73 -29.29 -7.43
CA SER A 58 -45.13 -29.65 -7.64
C SER A 58 -46.04 -28.73 -6.84
N ASP A 59 -47.18 -28.38 -7.43
CA ASP A 59 -48.28 -27.63 -6.82
C ASP A 59 -49.24 -28.53 -6.02
N ARG A 60 -49.09 -29.86 -6.15
CA ARG A 60 -49.97 -30.88 -5.56
C ARG A 60 -51.45 -30.66 -5.83
N GLY A 61 -51.77 -30.12 -7.01
CA GLY A 61 -53.15 -29.87 -7.44
C GLY A 61 -53.76 -28.54 -6.94
N TYR A 62 -52.99 -27.70 -6.25
CA TYR A 62 -53.43 -26.38 -5.78
C TYR A 62 -52.52 -25.28 -6.33
N GLU A 63 -53.10 -24.34 -7.08
CA GLU A 63 -52.34 -23.32 -7.80
C GLU A 63 -51.37 -22.54 -6.91
N VAL A 64 -50.13 -22.40 -7.36
CA VAL A 64 -49.12 -21.60 -6.67
C VAL A 64 -49.32 -20.13 -7.02
N THR A 65 -49.98 -19.42 -6.10
CA THR A 65 -50.35 -18.00 -6.18
C THR A 65 -49.19 -17.02 -5.95
N ALA A 66 -48.09 -17.45 -5.33
CA ALA A 66 -46.86 -16.66 -5.20
C ALA A 66 -45.67 -17.58 -4.91
N ARG A 67 -44.48 -17.25 -5.45
CA ARG A 67 -43.22 -17.92 -5.12
C ARG A 67 -42.10 -16.91 -4.94
N GLY A 68 -41.06 -17.31 -4.22
CA GLY A 68 -39.87 -16.52 -4.10
C GLY A 68 -38.88 -17.11 -3.11
N VAL A 69 -38.01 -16.26 -2.59
CA VAL A 69 -37.03 -16.61 -1.56
C VAL A 69 -37.17 -15.64 -0.40
N CYS A 70 -37.08 -16.14 0.83
CA CYS A 70 -37.04 -15.37 2.06
C CYS A 70 -35.68 -15.55 2.75
N TRP A 71 -35.17 -14.49 3.39
CA TRP A 71 -33.88 -14.49 4.07
C TRP A 71 -33.87 -13.66 5.35
N SER A 72 -32.99 -14.06 6.28
CA SER A 72 -32.85 -13.42 7.59
C SER A 72 -31.46 -13.72 8.17
N THR A 73 -31.02 -12.94 9.16
CA THR A 73 -29.84 -13.28 9.97
C THR A 73 -30.18 -14.32 11.04
N LYS A 74 -31.47 -14.62 11.25
CA LYS A 74 -31.96 -15.67 12.12
C LYS A 74 -32.26 -16.95 11.32
N ARG A 75 -32.12 -18.10 11.98
CA ARG A 75 -32.44 -19.39 11.38
C ARG A 75 -33.93 -19.51 11.09
N ASN A 76 -34.24 -20.29 10.08
CA ASN A 76 -35.56 -20.60 9.55
C ASN A 76 -36.33 -19.35 9.10
N PRO A 77 -35.79 -18.56 8.14
CA PRO A 77 -36.51 -17.41 7.60
C PRO A 77 -37.88 -17.83 7.04
N THR A 78 -38.81 -16.89 7.11
CA THR A 78 -40.20 -17.03 6.67
C THR A 78 -40.58 -15.85 5.78
N VAL A 79 -41.78 -15.88 5.19
CA VAL A 79 -42.30 -14.75 4.39
C VAL A 79 -42.56 -13.47 5.20
N LEU A 80 -42.40 -13.50 6.52
CA LEU A 80 -42.48 -12.32 7.38
C LEU A 80 -41.13 -11.59 7.51
N ASP A 81 -40.04 -12.25 7.11
CA ASP A 81 -38.72 -11.64 6.97
C ASP A 81 -38.60 -10.93 5.61
N LEU A 82 -37.37 -10.57 5.21
CA LEU A 82 -37.10 -10.09 3.86
C LEU A 82 -37.39 -11.19 2.85
N LYS A 83 -38.06 -10.85 1.75
CA LYS A 83 -38.43 -11.80 0.70
C LYS A 83 -38.43 -11.16 -0.68
N THR A 84 -38.33 -11.99 -1.71
CA THR A 84 -38.64 -11.65 -3.10
C THR A 84 -40.04 -12.15 -3.48
N GLU A 85 -40.59 -11.61 -4.57
CA GLU A 85 -41.82 -12.11 -5.21
C GLU A 85 -41.51 -12.37 -6.69
N ASP A 86 -41.31 -13.64 -7.04
CA ASP A 86 -40.76 -14.10 -8.33
C ASP A 86 -41.83 -14.79 -9.20
N GLY A 87 -43.08 -14.33 -9.06
CA GLY A 87 -44.23 -14.77 -9.84
C GLY A 87 -45.00 -15.95 -9.24
N THR A 88 -45.65 -16.72 -10.12
CA THR A 88 -46.59 -17.81 -9.79
C THR A 88 -46.21 -19.11 -10.50
N GLY A 89 -46.92 -20.20 -10.19
CA GLY A 89 -46.78 -21.48 -10.88
C GLY A 89 -45.50 -22.28 -10.55
N ILE A 90 -45.37 -23.42 -11.23
CA ILE A 90 -44.28 -24.39 -11.03
C ILE A 90 -43.01 -24.02 -11.82
N GLY A 91 -41.92 -24.73 -11.56
CA GLY A 91 -40.66 -24.61 -12.29
C GLY A 91 -39.55 -23.87 -11.54
N THR A 92 -38.44 -23.65 -12.25
CA THR A 92 -37.25 -23.00 -11.70
C THR A 92 -37.36 -21.48 -11.76
N PHE A 93 -36.74 -20.83 -10.78
CA PHE A 93 -36.62 -19.39 -10.73
C PHE A 93 -35.33 -18.98 -9.99
N THR A 94 -34.91 -17.74 -10.22
CA THR A 94 -33.76 -17.13 -9.56
C THR A 94 -34.19 -15.82 -8.92
N SER A 95 -33.90 -15.68 -7.63
CA SER A 95 -34.21 -14.50 -6.84
C SER A 95 -32.92 -13.71 -6.57
N VAL A 96 -32.99 -12.38 -6.69
CA VAL A 96 -31.89 -11.48 -6.29
C VAL A 96 -32.21 -10.90 -4.92
N LEU A 97 -31.35 -11.20 -3.95
CA LEU A 97 -31.39 -10.65 -2.60
C LEU A 97 -30.63 -9.33 -2.61
N THR A 98 -31.25 -8.26 -2.12
CA THR A 98 -30.68 -6.91 -2.05
C THR A 98 -30.76 -6.36 -0.61
N GLY A 99 -30.06 -5.25 -0.35
CA GLY A 99 -30.07 -4.62 0.97
C GLY A 99 -29.38 -5.44 2.06
N LEU A 100 -28.44 -6.32 1.67
CA LEU A 100 -27.66 -7.09 2.62
C LEU A 100 -26.59 -6.20 3.27
N ILE A 101 -26.23 -6.55 4.49
CA ILE A 101 -25.16 -5.90 5.25
C ILE A 101 -23.84 -6.62 4.92
N PRO A 102 -22.73 -5.90 4.66
CA PRO A 102 -21.42 -6.53 4.43
C PRO A 102 -20.95 -7.40 5.61
N ASN A 103 -20.12 -8.40 5.33
CA ASN A 103 -19.55 -9.33 6.32
C ASN A 103 -20.59 -9.94 7.29
N THR A 104 -21.78 -10.28 6.80
CA THR A 104 -22.89 -10.74 7.62
C THR A 104 -23.38 -12.10 7.15
N ASN A 105 -23.62 -13.00 8.11
CA ASN A 105 -24.13 -14.33 7.83
C ASN A 105 -25.67 -14.31 7.68
N TYR A 106 -26.16 -14.85 6.58
CA TYR A 106 -27.58 -14.95 6.25
C TYR A 106 -28.03 -16.39 6.06
N TYR A 107 -29.27 -16.64 6.45
CA TYR A 107 -30.01 -17.85 6.15
C TYR A 107 -31.07 -17.55 5.10
N VAL A 108 -31.27 -18.47 4.17
CA VAL A 108 -32.16 -18.28 3.03
C VAL A 108 -32.97 -19.54 2.72
N ARG A 109 -34.24 -19.36 2.38
CA ARG A 109 -35.19 -20.43 2.06
C ARG A 109 -36.11 -19.99 0.93
N ALA A 110 -36.34 -20.88 -0.01
CA ALA A 110 -37.37 -20.70 -1.03
C ALA A 110 -38.76 -20.89 -0.41
N TYR A 111 -39.76 -20.15 -0.86
CA TYR A 111 -41.16 -20.32 -0.46
C TYR A 111 -42.09 -20.39 -1.68
N ALA A 112 -43.22 -21.10 -1.52
CA ALA A 112 -44.33 -21.13 -2.45
C ALA A 112 -45.65 -21.08 -1.69
N THR A 113 -46.58 -20.23 -2.12
CA THR A 113 -47.88 -19.97 -1.49
C THR A 113 -49.00 -20.50 -2.38
N SER A 114 -49.89 -21.28 -1.80
CA SER A 114 -51.18 -21.64 -2.38
C SER A 114 -52.31 -21.35 -1.40
N ASP A 115 -53.56 -21.60 -1.81
CA ASP A 115 -54.74 -21.58 -0.95
C ASP A 115 -54.66 -22.58 0.23
N GLN A 116 -53.75 -23.56 0.16
CA GLN A 116 -53.51 -24.52 1.22
C GLN A 116 -52.45 -24.08 2.25
N GLY A 117 -51.68 -23.03 1.96
CA GLY A 117 -50.66 -22.48 2.86
C GLY A 117 -49.32 -22.24 2.17
N ILE A 118 -48.29 -22.00 2.98
CA ILE A 118 -46.94 -21.68 2.50
C ILE A 118 -46.01 -22.87 2.71
N ALA A 119 -45.44 -23.35 1.62
CA ALA A 119 -44.37 -24.34 1.64
C ALA A 119 -43.00 -23.65 1.68
N TYR A 120 -42.03 -24.27 2.37
CA TYR A 120 -40.66 -23.78 2.44
C TYR A 120 -39.66 -24.85 2.03
N GLY A 121 -38.64 -24.42 1.30
CA GLY A 121 -37.48 -25.25 0.97
C GLY A 121 -36.53 -25.43 2.16
N ALA A 122 -35.54 -26.29 1.94
CA ALA A 122 -34.43 -26.49 2.87
C ALA A 122 -33.61 -25.20 3.03
N GLN A 123 -33.21 -24.88 4.27
CA GLN A 123 -32.38 -23.71 4.53
C GLN A 123 -30.99 -23.85 3.92
N LYS A 124 -30.52 -22.76 3.29
CA LYS A 124 -29.12 -22.54 2.95
C LYS A 124 -28.55 -21.38 3.76
N THR A 125 -27.23 -21.33 3.86
CA THR A 125 -26.51 -20.30 4.59
C THR A 125 -25.44 -19.72 3.67
N PHE A 126 -25.22 -18.41 3.73
CA PHE A 126 -24.15 -17.73 3.02
C PHE A 126 -23.68 -16.52 3.83
N THR A 127 -22.47 -16.04 3.56
CA THR A 127 -21.90 -14.86 4.20
C THR A 127 -21.58 -13.84 3.12
N THR A 128 -22.07 -12.60 3.26
CA THR A 128 -21.73 -11.51 2.34
C THR A 128 -20.24 -11.19 2.41
N LYS A 129 -19.71 -10.64 1.31
CA LYS A 129 -18.32 -10.20 1.29
C LYS A 129 -18.11 -9.05 2.26
N LYS A 130 -16.87 -8.91 2.73
CA LYS A 130 -16.46 -7.77 3.55
C LYS A 130 -16.29 -6.56 2.64
N GLU A 131 -16.83 -5.42 3.08
CA GLU A 131 -16.56 -4.13 2.46
C GLU A 131 -15.09 -3.74 2.67
N ILE A 132 -14.40 -3.40 1.58
CA ILE A 132 -13.02 -2.92 1.61
C ILE A 132 -13.06 -1.41 1.39
N LEU A 133 -12.71 -0.66 2.43
CA LEU A 133 -12.53 0.79 2.34
C LEU A 133 -11.12 1.10 1.82
N PRO A 134 -10.92 2.20 1.06
CA PRO A 134 -9.60 2.60 0.62
C PRO A 134 -8.73 2.93 1.85
N THR A 135 -7.61 2.22 1.99
CA THR A 135 -6.64 2.52 3.05
C THR A 135 -5.89 3.80 2.66
N VAL A 136 -5.98 4.82 3.50
CA VAL A 136 -5.29 6.11 3.30
C VAL A 136 -3.98 6.16 4.07
N VAL A 137 -3.01 6.89 3.53
CA VAL A 137 -1.74 7.16 4.21
C VAL A 137 -1.99 7.95 5.49
N THR A 138 -1.36 7.55 6.59
CA THR A 138 -1.48 8.22 7.91
C THR A 138 -0.16 8.84 8.36
N SER A 139 0.98 8.35 7.87
CA SER A 139 2.28 8.96 8.15
C SER A 139 3.32 8.70 7.06
N ILE A 140 4.33 9.56 7.02
CA ILE A 140 5.53 9.45 6.20
C ILE A 140 6.76 9.75 7.05
N LYS A 141 7.82 8.97 6.88
CA LYS A 141 9.14 9.16 7.51
C LYS A 141 10.23 9.10 6.44
N LEU A 142 11.37 9.73 6.69
CA LEU A 142 12.57 9.60 5.87
C LEU A 142 13.63 8.79 6.63
N ASP A 143 14.48 8.09 5.90
CA ASP A 143 15.65 7.38 6.43
C ASP A 143 16.67 8.33 7.09
N LYS A 144 16.77 9.57 6.59
CA LYS A 144 17.70 10.59 7.07
C LYS A 144 16.99 11.91 7.33
N SER A 145 17.30 12.54 8.47
CA SER A 145 16.80 13.88 8.84
C SER A 145 17.77 15.01 8.44
N SER A 146 19.03 14.68 8.19
CA SER A 146 20.05 15.65 7.78
C SER A 146 21.11 15.03 6.86
N LEU A 147 21.54 15.80 5.86
CA LEU A 147 22.61 15.47 4.93
C LEU A 147 23.65 16.60 4.90
N LYS A 148 24.92 16.22 4.84
CA LYS A 148 26.02 17.14 4.53
C LYS A 148 26.64 16.69 3.22
N LEU A 149 26.66 17.56 2.22
CA LEU A 149 27.07 17.25 0.86
C LEU A 149 28.08 18.27 0.35
N LEU A 150 28.98 17.82 -0.52
CA LEU A 150 29.83 18.69 -1.33
C LEU A 150 29.09 19.18 -2.59
N PRO A 151 29.58 20.24 -3.24
CA PRO A 151 29.02 20.71 -4.51
C PRO A 151 28.98 19.62 -5.58
N SER A 152 27.82 19.48 -6.22
CA SER A 152 27.52 18.43 -7.22
C SER A 152 27.38 17.00 -6.68
N GLU A 153 27.52 16.80 -5.36
CA GLU A 153 27.28 15.51 -4.75
C GLU A 153 25.79 15.15 -4.77
N SER A 154 25.48 13.87 -4.73
CA SER A 154 24.10 13.40 -4.58
C SER A 154 24.01 12.27 -3.57
N ASP A 155 22.85 12.18 -2.92
CA ASP A 155 22.47 11.09 -2.03
C ASP A 155 20.97 10.79 -2.18
N TRP A 156 20.56 9.60 -1.77
CA TRP A 156 19.16 9.17 -1.79
C TRP A 156 18.50 9.40 -0.45
N LEU A 157 17.24 9.88 -0.50
CA LEU A 157 16.32 9.86 0.63
C LEU A 157 15.27 8.78 0.36
N ILE A 158 15.12 7.85 1.30
CA ILE A 158 14.20 6.72 1.18
C ILE A 158 13.02 6.99 2.11
N PRO A 159 11.83 7.30 1.56
CA PRO A 159 10.63 7.50 2.35
C PRO A 159 10.02 6.17 2.78
N SER A 160 9.46 6.13 3.99
CA SER A 160 8.66 5.03 4.53
C SER A 160 7.27 5.55 4.83
N ILE A 161 6.24 4.92 4.26
CA ILE A 161 4.83 5.28 4.38
C ILE A 161 4.12 4.26 5.27
N GLU A 162 3.31 4.73 6.21
CA GLU A 162 2.42 3.90 7.00
C GLU A 162 0.95 4.31 6.74
N PRO A 163 0.02 3.34 6.58
CA PRO A 163 0.25 1.90 6.51
C PRO A 163 0.76 1.42 5.13
N GLU A 164 1.36 0.23 5.08
CA GLU A 164 1.95 -0.32 3.85
C GLU A 164 0.90 -0.69 2.79
N ASP A 165 -0.35 -0.96 3.17
CA ASP A 165 -1.43 -1.30 2.23
C ASP A 165 -2.19 -0.06 1.71
N ALA A 166 -1.67 1.15 1.95
CA ALA A 166 -2.26 2.38 1.42
C ALA A 166 -2.37 2.33 -0.12
N GLU A 167 -3.54 2.72 -0.65
CA GLU A 167 -3.87 2.60 -2.07
C GLU A 167 -3.05 3.56 -2.95
N ASN A 168 -2.89 4.81 -2.49
CA ASN A 168 -2.06 5.81 -3.13
C ASN A 168 -0.86 6.18 -2.25
N LYS A 169 0.34 5.86 -2.73
CA LYS A 169 1.64 6.14 -2.07
C LYS A 169 2.46 7.20 -2.79
N THR A 170 1.83 8.00 -3.64
CA THR A 170 2.51 9.04 -4.41
C THR A 170 3.07 10.11 -3.47
N ILE A 171 4.35 10.45 -3.67
CA ILE A 171 5.08 11.44 -2.89
C ILE A 171 5.47 12.60 -3.80
N ILE A 172 5.13 13.81 -3.36
CA ILE A 172 5.51 15.07 -3.99
C ILE A 172 6.71 15.62 -3.23
N TRP A 173 7.82 15.76 -3.94
CA TRP A 173 9.06 16.31 -3.41
C TRP A 173 9.16 17.80 -3.69
N SER A 174 9.70 18.55 -2.73
CA SER A 174 10.00 19.97 -2.89
C SER A 174 11.29 20.34 -2.18
N SER A 175 11.99 21.35 -2.72
CA SER A 175 13.16 21.95 -2.10
C SER A 175 12.91 23.40 -1.76
N SER A 176 13.35 23.84 -0.59
CA SER A 176 13.27 25.25 -0.19
C SER A 176 14.17 26.16 -1.05
N LYS A 177 15.28 25.64 -1.59
CA LYS A 177 16.30 26.40 -2.33
C LYS A 177 17.00 25.50 -3.35
N THR A 178 16.51 25.50 -4.58
CA THR A 178 17.01 24.65 -5.68
C THR A 178 18.45 24.96 -6.10
N SER A 179 18.95 26.18 -5.86
CA SER A 179 20.36 26.56 -6.10
C SER A 179 21.35 25.90 -5.13
N ILE A 180 20.88 25.50 -3.95
CA ILE A 180 21.68 24.83 -2.90
C ILE A 180 21.45 23.33 -2.97
N ALA A 181 20.20 22.86 -3.04
CA ALA A 181 19.91 21.44 -3.21
C ALA A 181 18.62 21.24 -4.03
N SER A 182 18.67 20.39 -5.03
CA SER A 182 17.51 19.92 -5.79
C SER A 182 17.16 18.49 -5.39
N VAL A 183 15.89 18.12 -5.56
CA VAL A 183 15.42 16.75 -5.35
C VAL A 183 14.63 16.31 -6.58
N SER A 184 14.86 15.09 -7.04
CA SER A 184 14.10 14.48 -8.14
C SER A 184 12.80 13.82 -7.64
N GLU A 185 11.93 13.44 -8.56
CA GLU A 185 10.65 12.77 -8.27
C GLU A 185 10.81 11.45 -7.49
N ASN A 186 11.96 10.79 -7.64
CA ASN A 186 12.28 9.54 -6.94
C ASN A 186 13.07 9.73 -5.63
N GLY A 187 13.22 10.96 -5.13
CA GLY A 187 13.88 11.23 -3.84
C GLY A 187 15.41 11.29 -3.87
N LYS A 188 16.04 11.38 -5.06
CA LYS A 188 17.48 11.65 -5.17
C LYS A 188 17.73 13.13 -4.95
N VAL A 189 18.50 13.46 -3.92
CA VAL A 189 18.92 14.82 -3.61
C VAL A 189 20.26 15.08 -4.27
N THR A 190 20.38 16.20 -4.97
CA THR A 190 21.61 16.68 -5.60
C THR A 190 21.96 18.06 -5.06
N ALA A 191 23.18 18.19 -4.53
CA ALA A 191 23.73 19.46 -4.09
C ALA A 191 24.09 20.33 -5.30
N GLY A 192 23.68 21.59 -5.25
CA GLY A 192 24.07 22.62 -6.20
C GLY A 192 25.50 23.11 -5.97
N ASN A 193 25.86 24.19 -6.66
CA ASN A 193 27.19 24.81 -6.55
C ASN A 193 27.25 25.93 -5.49
N THR A 194 26.14 26.20 -4.80
CA THR A 194 26.07 27.27 -3.77
C THR A 194 26.12 26.65 -2.38
N PHE A 195 27.01 27.18 -1.53
CA PHE A 195 27.09 26.78 -0.13
C PHE A 195 25.88 27.29 0.67
N GLY A 196 25.45 26.51 1.65
CA GLY A 196 24.37 26.90 2.56
C GLY A 196 23.44 25.74 2.89
N THR A 197 22.26 26.08 3.42
CA THR A 197 21.27 25.11 3.90
C THR A 197 19.99 25.16 3.08
N ALA A 198 19.53 24.00 2.62
CA ALA A 198 18.23 23.78 2.00
C ALA A 198 17.44 22.73 2.77
N THR A 199 16.11 22.84 2.78
CA THR A 199 15.23 21.82 3.36
C THR A 199 14.49 21.13 2.23
N ILE A 200 14.61 19.80 2.18
CA ILE A 200 13.87 18.94 1.27
C ILE A 200 12.64 18.42 2.01
N THR A 201 11.46 18.56 1.40
CA THR A 201 10.19 18.12 1.98
C THR A 201 9.54 17.09 1.07
N ALA A 202 9.30 15.90 1.61
CA ALA A 202 8.45 14.87 1.02
C ALA A 202 7.02 15.06 1.55
N THR A 203 6.06 15.23 0.65
CA THR A 203 4.63 15.38 1.00
C THR A 203 3.83 14.27 0.33
N THR A 204 3.01 13.55 1.08
CA THR A 204 2.12 12.54 0.49
C THR A 204 0.99 13.25 -0.24
N GLU A 205 0.66 12.80 -1.45
CA GLU A 205 -0.46 13.36 -2.23
C GLU A 205 -1.78 13.18 -1.48
N CYS A 206 -2.00 11.99 -0.92
CA CYS A 206 -3.12 11.70 -0.05
C CYS A 206 -2.79 12.08 1.41
N GLY A 207 -3.65 12.87 2.03
CA GLY A 207 -3.54 13.26 3.45
C GLY A 207 -2.55 14.40 3.74
N GLY A 208 -1.67 14.76 2.80
CA GLY A 208 -0.75 15.90 2.96
C GLY A 208 0.27 15.73 4.09
N HIS A 209 0.58 14.50 4.48
CA HIS A 209 1.57 14.20 5.52
C HIS A 209 2.97 14.57 5.01
N LYS A 210 3.82 15.10 5.91
CA LYS A 210 5.12 15.66 5.53
C LYS A 210 6.26 15.04 6.32
N ALA A 211 7.36 14.78 5.63
CA ALA A 211 8.65 14.49 6.23
C ALA A 211 9.72 15.39 5.62
N THR A 212 10.66 15.84 6.45
CA THR A 212 11.65 16.85 6.05
C THR A 212 13.07 16.38 6.32
N CYS A 213 13.99 16.69 5.39
CA CYS A 213 15.42 16.50 5.55
C CYS A 213 16.17 17.82 5.32
N THR A 214 17.10 18.16 6.22
CA THR A 214 17.94 19.35 6.09
C THR A 214 19.23 19.01 5.35
N VAL A 215 19.47 19.64 4.21
CA VAL A 215 20.67 19.44 3.39
C VAL A 215 21.57 20.66 3.55
N LYS A 216 22.80 20.44 4.04
CA LYS A 216 23.84 21.47 4.15
C LYS A 216 24.91 21.21 3.09
N VAL A 217 25.08 22.14 2.17
CA VAL A 217 26.19 22.15 1.20
C VAL A 217 27.34 22.93 1.81
N VAL A 218 28.47 22.26 1.98
CA VAL A 218 29.65 22.79 2.68
C VAL A 218 30.88 22.71 1.80
N GLU A 219 31.90 23.46 2.19
CA GLU A 219 33.22 23.38 1.57
C GLU A 219 33.94 22.09 1.97
N VAL A 220 34.96 21.73 1.18
CA VAL A 220 35.72 20.50 1.37
C VAL A 220 36.55 20.53 2.66
N ASP A 221 36.86 21.72 3.17
CA ASP A 221 37.59 21.95 4.42
C ASP A 221 36.80 21.54 5.68
N GLU A 222 35.46 21.52 5.64
CA GLU A 222 34.63 20.98 6.72
C GLU A 222 34.85 19.47 6.89
N PHE A 223 35.24 18.78 5.81
CA PHE A 223 35.47 17.34 5.79
C PHE A 223 36.94 16.95 5.85
N VAL A 224 37.81 17.67 5.15
CA VAL A 224 39.24 17.37 5.04
C VAL A 224 40.02 18.53 5.65
N LYS A 225 40.61 18.30 6.82
CA LYS A 225 41.24 19.35 7.61
C LYS A 225 42.75 19.27 7.55
N PRO A 226 43.44 20.27 6.97
CA PRO A 226 44.87 20.42 7.12
C PRO A 226 45.17 20.93 8.54
N ASN A 227 46.25 20.43 9.12
CA ASN A 227 46.81 20.91 10.38
C ASN A 227 48.33 20.83 10.29
N TYR A 228 49.02 21.52 11.19
CA TYR A 228 50.47 21.55 11.23
C TYR A 228 50.98 21.61 12.66
N SER A 229 52.14 21.01 12.87
CA SER A 229 53.00 21.22 14.02
C SER A 229 54.34 21.74 13.54
N LEU A 230 54.90 22.71 14.25
CA LEU A 230 56.15 23.37 13.89
C LEU A 230 57.08 23.45 15.09
N GLN A 231 58.29 22.94 14.93
CA GLN A 231 59.40 23.23 15.83
C GLN A 231 60.20 24.39 15.22
N VAL A 232 59.98 25.60 15.75
CA VAL A 232 60.53 26.86 15.21
C VAL A 232 61.99 27.06 15.61
N TYR A 233 62.82 27.45 14.65
CA TYR A 233 64.21 27.88 14.91
C TYR A 233 64.43 29.38 14.66
N SER A 234 63.75 30.01 13.70
CA SER A 234 63.86 31.46 13.44
C SER A 234 62.77 31.97 12.49
N LEU A 235 62.28 33.19 12.74
CA LEU A 235 61.40 33.97 11.86
C LEU A 235 62.08 35.29 11.52
N MET A 236 62.31 35.58 10.25
CA MET A 236 62.93 36.84 9.82
C MET A 236 62.32 37.30 8.50
N ASN A 237 61.71 38.49 8.48
CA ASN A 237 61.17 39.11 7.26
C ASN A 237 60.29 38.19 6.39
N GLY A 238 59.42 37.39 7.02
CA GLY A 238 58.53 36.44 6.32
C GLY A 238 59.15 35.07 6.02
N TYR A 239 60.44 34.86 6.28
CA TYR A 239 61.09 33.56 6.19
C TYR A 239 60.93 32.76 7.49
N VAL A 240 60.58 31.48 7.35
CA VAL A 240 60.38 30.53 8.45
C VAL A 240 61.41 29.41 8.35
N LYS A 241 62.18 29.19 9.43
CA LYS A 241 63.08 28.03 9.60
C LYS A 241 62.52 27.09 10.65
N GLY A 242 62.34 25.83 10.29
CA GLY A 242 61.62 24.86 11.11
C GLY A 242 61.71 23.42 10.63
N LEU A 243 61.44 22.51 11.55
CA LEU A 243 60.96 21.17 11.25
C LEU A 243 59.42 21.21 11.26
N TRP A 244 58.82 20.82 10.15
CA TRP A 244 57.37 20.84 9.94
C TRP A 244 56.82 19.43 9.98
N GLU A 245 55.69 19.27 10.63
CA GLU A 245 54.85 18.07 10.54
C GLU A 245 53.46 18.52 10.10
N LEU A 246 53.15 18.27 8.84
CA LEU A 246 51.93 18.70 8.18
C LEU A 246 50.99 17.52 8.10
N THR A 247 49.80 17.63 8.68
CA THR A 247 48.82 16.54 8.71
C THR A 247 47.59 16.89 7.92
N LEU A 248 47.08 15.94 7.14
CA LEU A 248 45.77 16.04 6.48
C LEU A 248 44.85 14.98 7.08
N SER A 249 43.73 15.40 7.66
CA SER A 249 42.77 14.51 8.33
C SER A 249 41.47 14.43 7.55
N ASN A 250 41.00 13.21 7.27
CA ASN A 250 39.75 12.95 6.57
C ASN A 250 38.63 12.64 7.58
N HIS A 251 37.76 13.61 7.83
CA HIS A 251 36.56 13.48 8.65
C HIS A 251 35.29 13.21 7.84
N SER A 252 35.43 12.87 6.55
CA SER A 252 34.30 12.46 5.72
C SER A 252 33.87 11.01 6.01
N THR A 253 32.81 10.58 5.34
CA THR A 253 32.32 9.19 5.39
C THR A 253 32.96 8.28 4.33
N GLN A 254 33.84 8.81 3.48
CA GLN A 254 34.43 8.09 2.35
C GLN A 254 35.95 8.29 2.26
N SER A 255 36.63 7.38 1.58
CA SER A 255 38.05 7.57 1.23
C SER A 255 38.20 8.69 0.21
N ILE A 256 39.30 9.42 0.28
CA ILE A 256 39.75 10.37 -0.74
C ILE A 256 41.02 9.83 -1.40
N GLU A 257 41.22 10.02 -2.70
CA GLU A 257 42.45 9.58 -3.36
C GLU A 257 43.44 10.73 -3.39
N MET A 258 44.63 10.52 -2.83
CA MET A 258 45.62 11.58 -2.76
C MET A 258 46.30 11.74 -4.11
N VAL A 259 46.43 12.98 -4.60
CA VAL A 259 47.10 13.27 -5.88
C VAL A 259 48.50 13.79 -5.59
N SER A 260 48.62 14.93 -4.93
CA SER A 260 49.92 15.52 -4.65
C SER A 260 49.92 16.44 -3.45
N PHE A 261 51.12 16.71 -2.96
CA PHE A 261 51.37 17.73 -1.97
C PHE A 261 52.50 18.64 -2.42
N THR A 262 52.26 19.95 -2.34
CA THR A 262 53.22 20.98 -2.77
C THR A 262 53.39 22.04 -1.70
N THR A 263 54.62 22.49 -1.50
CA THR A 263 54.94 23.68 -0.71
C THR A 263 55.48 24.76 -1.64
N ILE A 264 54.81 25.90 -1.68
CA ILE A 264 55.22 27.05 -2.50
C ILE A 264 55.53 28.27 -1.63
N SER A 265 56.27 29.22 -2.18
CA SER A 265 56.51 30.52 -1.56
C SER A 265 55.24 31.36 -1.51
N GLY A 266 55.15 32.28 -0.55
CA GLY A 266 53.95 33.11 -0.36
C GLY A 266 53.69 34.10 -1.50
N ASP A 267 54.71 34.44 -2.28
CA ASP A 267 54.59 35.17 -3.55
C ASP A 267 54.33 34.25 -4.77
N ARG A 268 54.21 32.94 -4.54
CA ARG A 268 53.98 31.88 -5.54
C ARG A 268 55.04 31.81 -6.64
N SER A 269 56.21 32.43 -6.46
CA SER A 269 57.29 32.43 -7.46
C SER A 269 58.13 31.15 -7.45
N SER A 270 58.07 30.35 -6.39
CA SER A 270 58.96 29.20 -6.21
C SER A 270 58.26 28.04 -5.50
N THR A 271 58.60 26.83 -5.93
CA THR A 271 58.20 25.59 -5.28
C THR A 271 59.35 25.06 -4.45
N TYR A 272 59.15 24.91 -3.14
CA TYR A 272 60.15 24.38 -2.21
C TYR A 272 60.12 22.85 -2.13
N TYR A 273 58.93 22.26 -2.24
CA TYR A 273 58.73 20.82 -2.13
C TYR A 273 57.53 20.41 -2.99
N SER A 274 57.63 19.25 -3.63
CA SER A 274 56.54 18.63 -4.38
C SER A 274 56.66 17.12 -4.22
N ALA A 275 55.58 16.47 -3.84
CA ALA A 275 55.48 15.02 -3.73
C ALA A 275 54.25 14.53 -4.51
N ASP A 276 54.46 13.49 -5.31
CA ASP A 276 53.37 12.71 -5.89
C ASP A 276 52.92 11.68 -4.85
N LEU A 277 51.64 11.75 -4.50
CA LEU A 277 51.01 10.89 -3.51
C LEU A 277 50.15 9.79 -4.16
N SER A 278 49.88 9.89 -5.47
CA SER A 278 49.00 8.97 -6.20
C SER A 278 49.53 7.54 -6.21
N GLU A 279 50.83 7.37 -6.44
CA GLU A 279 51.48 6.05 -6.48
C GLU A 279 51.81 5.48 -5.10
N ASN A 280 52.03 6.35 -4.10
CA ASN A 280 52.61 5.96 -2.80
C ASN A 280 51.60 5.82 -1.67
N ILE A 281 50.47 6.53 -1.74
CA ILE A 281 49.40 6.48 -0.72
C ILE A 281 48.14 5.88 -1.33
N GLY A 282 47.79 6.27 -2.55
CA GLY A 282 46.56 5.86 -3.22
C GLY A 282 45.34 6.47 -2.55
N GLU A 283 44.94 5.95 -1.38
CA GLU A 283 43.71 6.33 -0.67
C GLU A 283 43.95 6.73 0.79
N LEU A 284 43.36 7.86 1.20
CA LEU A 284 43.21 8.25 2.60
C LEU A 284 41.79 7.94 3.07
N GLY A 285 41.64 6.86 3.84
CA GLY A 285 40.35 6.38 4.35
C GLY A 285 39.63 7.36 5.28
N ALA A 286 38.32 7.19 5.41
CA ALA A 286 37.49 7.93 6.35
C ALA A 286 37.97 7.73 7.80
N GLY A 287 38.16 8.82 8.54
CA GLY A 287 38.67 8.84 9.91
C GLY A 287 40.19 8.76 10.04
N TYR A 288 40.93 8.59 8.94
CA TYR A 288 42.38 8.55 8.95
C TYR A 288 43.01 9.90 8.69
N TYR A 289 44.27 10.03 9.07
CA TYR A 289 45.12 11.16 8.73
C TYR A 289 46.43 10.68 8.13
N MET A 290 47.05 11.54 7.34
CA MET A 290 48.42 11.36 6.87
C MET A 290 49.30 12.51 7.36
N SER A 291 50.62 12.30 7.40
CA SER A 291 51.58 13.30 7.83
C SER A 291 52.76 13.42 6.86
N ILE A 292 53.14 14.63 6.48
CA ILE A 292 54.35 14.94 5.72
C ILE A 292 55.30 15.74 6.61
N LYS A 293 56.55 15.28 6.68
CA LYS A 293 57.61 15.94 7.45
C LYS A 293 58.53 16.72 6.52
N LEU A 294 58.70 18.01 6.76
CA LEU A 294 59.59 18.88 5.97
C LEU A 294 60.68 19.50 6.85
N ASN A 295 61.85 19.73 6.28
CA ASN A 295 62.95 20.39 6.94
C ASN A 295 63.36 21.66 6.19
N SER A 296 63.16 22.82 6.84
CA SER A 296 63.49 24.15 6.31
C SER A 296 64.60 24.84 7.11
N THR A 297 65.38 24.10 7.89
CA THR A 297 66.47 24.69 8.70
C THR A 297 67.60 25.25 7.83
N VAL A 298 67.87 24.60 6.69
CA VAL A 298 68.89 25.01 5.72
C VAL A 298 68.33 26.03 4.73
N ILE A 299 67.20 25.71 4.08
CA ILE A 299 66.52 26.58 3.12
C ILE A 299 65.20 27.05 3.76
N PRO A 300 65.12 28.30 4.23
CA PRO A 300 63.92 28.81 4.87
C PRO A 300 62.77 28.97 3.86
N PHE A 301 61.54 28.76 4.32
CA PHE A 301 60.36 29.01 3.51
C PHE A 301 59.88 30.45 3.68
N TYR A 302 59.74 31.20 2.59
CA TYR A 302 59.13 32.52 2.61
C TYR A 302 57.60 32.39 2.59
N LYS A 303 56.93 32.76 3.68
CA LYS A 303 55.46 32.72 3.86
C LYS A 303 54.84 31.46 3.21
N PRO A 304 55.22 30.25 3.64
CA PRO A 304 54.88 29.03 2.93
C PRO A 304 53.38 28.86 2.78
N ILE A 305 52.95 28.51 1.57
CA ILE A 305 51.61 28.03 1.28
C ILE A 305 51.71 26.53 1.06
N PHE A 306 50.95 25.77 1.85
CA PHE A 306 50.86 24.32 1.75
C PHE A 306 49.62 23.95 0.94
N GLN A 307 49.83 23.17 -0.13
CA GLN A 307 48.81 22.79 -1.08
C GLN A 307 48.61 21.27 -1.04
N TRP A 308 47.40 20.85 -0.67
CA TRP A 308 46.98 19.46 -0.70
C TRP A 308 46.02 19.25 -1.87
N ARG A 309 46.34 18.30 -2.74
CA ARG A 309 45.52 17.95 -3.89
C ARG A 309 45.07 16.50 -3.78
N PHE A 310 43.77 16.28 -3.93
CA PHE A 310 43.16 14.96 -3.84
C PHE A 310 41.92 14.89 -4.73
N THR A 311 41.52 13.69 -5.12
CA THR A 311 40.23 13.44 -5.77
C THR A 311 39.23 12.93 -4.73
N TRP A 312 37.98 13.34 -4.89
CA TRP A 312 36.86 12.77 -4.17
C TRP A 312 35.69 12.63 -5.14
N ARG A 313 35.25 11.39 -5.37
CA ARG A 313 34.19 11.03 -6.34
C ARG A 313 34.49 11.58 -7.74
N ASN A 314 35.71 11.35 -8.22
CA ASN A 314 36.20 11.77 -9.55
C ASN A 314 36.25 13.29 -9.76
N LYS A 315 36.17 14.10 -8.69
CA LYS A 315 36.39 15.55 -8.73
C LYS A 315 37.65 15.90 -7.96
N GLU A 316 38.50 16.71 -8.57
CA GLU A 316 39.75 17.17 -7.97
C GLU A 316 39.49 18.37 -7.04
N TYR A 317 40.10 18.34 -5.87
CA TYR A 317 40.04 19.40 -4.87
C TYR A 317 41.45 19.86 -4.52
N LEU A 318 41.60 21.15 -4.27
CA LEU A 318 42.81 21.80 -3.80
C LEU A 318 42.51 22.52 -2.50
N ILE A 319 43.18 22.11 -1.42
CA ILE A 319 43.15 22.82 -0.15
C ILE A 319 44.48 23.57 0.00
N GLU A 320 44.40 24.88 0.14
CA GLU A 320 45.55 25.74 0.44
C GLU A 320 45.49 26.19 1.89
N PHE A 321 46.60 26.09 2.60
CA PHE A 321 46.72 26.56 3.97
C PHE A 321 48.03 27.33 4.18
N GLN A 322 47.93 28.50 4.80
CA GLN A 322 49.05 29.38 5.13
C GLN A 322 49.09 29.62 6.65
N PRO A 323 50.05 29.05 7.39
CA PRO A 323 50.09 29.13 8.85
C PRO A 323 50.50 30.50 9.43
N PHE A 324 50.99 31.41 8.58
CA PHE A 324 51.49 32.73 8.97
C PHE A 324 50.96 33.78 7.99
N SER A 325 49.66 34.02 8.03
CA SER A 325 48.98 35.08 7.25
C SER A 325 49.20 36.47 7.85
#